data_AF-A0A9E0ZHK4-F1
#
_entry.id   AF-A0A9E0ZHK4-F1
#
_cell.length_a   1.000
_cell.length_b   1.000
_cell.length_c   1.000
_cell.angle_alpha   90.00
_cell.angle_beta   90.00
_cell.angle_gamma   90.00
#
_symmetry.space_group_name_H-M   'P 1'
#
loop_
_entity.id
_entity.type
_entity.pdbx_description
1 polymer ?
#
loop_
_entity_poly.entity_id
_entity_poly.type
_entity_poly.pdbx_seq_one_letter_code
_entity_poly.pdbx_strand_id
1 'polypeptide(L)'
;MKGQLLIDRIDAYISLGICITKGSYNNLVAFPTMKEPDKNDWPEEDGQEFDLSSPTLDTAEVSIEFAYIGSLGIGGLIDILSDLSYHEFYFPLIGRSYKLRLSSQSSYVINPGLEVAKFIFSNDFPREVDYKYQEPVNELPMPKGYEIDDKDLSDYGVVVLQGSNAEILKTPAVKKNLLQNFKRQDGAIYDGEVVKFQTKEVSLKCLMRAGTIEAFWRNRNALLYDLTKLSIKTDDEGYEYSDAERIFYCDEWSESYPCYYKSCQTNTFMLNNGVWWEFTLKLVFTSFRIGETEFLLASEAGEFIITEDGEFCIDLN
;
A
#
# COMPACT_ATOMS: atom_id res chain seq x y z
N MET A 1 20.77 1.19 23.71
CA MET A 1 19.96 0.06 24.22
C MET A 1 18.87 0.57 25.15
N LYS A 2 19.20 1.30 26.23
CA LYS A 2 18.19 2.06 27.00
C LYS A 2 17.39 3.01 26.10
N GLY A 3 16.10 3.14 26.37
CA GLY A 3 15.17 4.04 25.67
C GLY A 3 14.88 3.64 24.22
N GLN A 4 15.07 2.38 23.83
CA GLN A 4 14.77 1.93 22.46
C GLN A 4 13.38 1.32 22.30
N LEU A 5 12.82 0.80 23.39
CA LEU A 5 11.46 0.28 23.46
C LEU A 5 10.92 0.48 24.87
N LEU A 6 9.71 1.00 24.97
CA LEU A 6 8.94 1.01 26.20
C LEU A 6 7.69 0.15 26.00
N ILE A 7 7.43 -0.76 26.93
CA ILE A 7 6.19 -1.55 27.01
C ILE A 7 5.46 -1.07 28.24
N ASP A 8 4.25 -0.55 28.08
CA ASP A 8 3.43 0.04 29.15
C ASP A 8 4.18 1.09 29.97
N ARG A 9 4.97 1.92 29.27
CA ARG A 9 5.83 3.00 29.82
C ARG A 9 7.05 2.49 30.62
N ILE A 10 7.30 1.19 30.63
CA ILE A 10 8.47 0.57 31.25
C ILE A 10 9.53 0.31 30.17
N ASP A 11 10.76 0.78 30.41
CA ASP A 11 11.89 0.53 29.51
C ASP A 11 12.25 -0.97 29.50
N ALA A 12 11.99 -1.63 28.37
CA ALA A 12 12.14 -3.08 28.22
C ALA A 12 13.60 -3.55 28.37
N TYR A 13 14.57 -2.69 28.07
CA TYR A 13 15.98 -3.02 28.26
C TYR A 13 16.38 -2.98 29.73
N ILE A 14 15.92 -1.96 30.46
CA ILE A 14 16.22 -1.81 31.90
C ILE A 14 15.50 -2.89 32.72
N SER A 15 14.23 -3.17 32.42
CA SER A 15 13.43 -4.13 33.19
C SER A 15 13.73 -5.58 32.86
N LEU A 16 13.95 -5.90 31.58
CA LEU A 16 14.00 -7.28 31.09
C LEU A 16 15.31 -7.64 30.36
N GLY A 17 16.19 -6.67 30.09
CA GLY A 17 17.40 -6.91 29.28
C GLY A 17 17.09 -7.17 27.80
N ILE A 18 15.96 -6.66 27.29
CA ILE A 18 15.47 -6.90 25.94
C ILE A 18 15.87 -5.77 24.99
N CYS A 19 16.32 -6.14 23.80
CA CYS A 19 16.56 -5.23 22.68
C CYS A 19 15.74 -5.64 21.47
N ILE A 20 15.37 -4.69 20.62
CA ILE A 20 14.77 -4.98 19.31
C ILE A 20 15.85 -5.15 18.25
N THR A 21 15.72 -6.17 17.41
CA THR A 21 16.68 -6.42 16.32
C THR A 21 16.40 -5.51 15.11
N LYS A 22 17.44 -5.30 14.29
CA LYS A 22 17.32 -4.54 13.04
C LYS A 22 16.34 -5.24 12.09
N GLY A 23 15.39 -4.47 11.56
CA GLY A 23 14.34 -4.98 10.65
C GLY A 23 12.95 -5.10 11.30
N SER A 24 12.88 -5.11 12.64
CA SER A 24 11.61 -5.17 13.39
C SER A 24 10.69 -3.95 13.17
N TYR A 25 11.18 -2.88 12.53
CA TYR A 25 10.39 -1.70 12.22
C TYR A 25 9.61 -1.80 10.91
N ASN A 26 9.91 -2.78 10.05
CA ASN A 26 9.34 -2.85 8.70
C ASN A 26 7.81 -2.93 8.72
N ASN A 27 7.23 -3.76 9.58
CA ASN A 27 5.78 -3.89 9.71
C ASN A 27 5.14 -2.69 10.42
N LEU A 28 5.89 -1.95 11.26
CA LEU A 28 5.36 -0.79 11.99
C LEU A 28 5.11 0.40 11.06
N VAL A 29 5.93 0.56 10.03
CA VAL A 29 5.82 1.67 9.07
C VAL A 29 4.97 1.32 7.84
N ALA A 30 4.68 0.05 7.57
CA ALA A 30 3.84 -0.35 6.43
C ALA A 30 2.45 0.28 6.51
N PHE A 31 1.84 0.60 5.37
CA PHE A 31 0.41 0.92 5.38
C PHE A 31 -0.41 -0.34 5.68
N PRO A 32 -1.47 -0.25 6.49
CA PRO A 32 -2.39 -1.36 6.72
C PRO A 32 -3.08 -1.78 5.42
N THR A 33 -3.30 -3.07 5.23
CA THR A 33 -4.06 -3.61 4.07
C THR A 33 -5.50 -3.11 4.11
N MET A 34 -6.10 -2.79 2.96
CA MET A 34 -7.53 -2.55 2.85
C MET A 34 -8.27 -3.89 2.91
N LYS A 35 -9.39 -3.95 3.63
CA LYS A 35 -10.29 -5.11 3.57
C LYS A 35 -10.80 -5.27 2.15
N GLU A 36 -11.00 -6.51 1.72
CA GLU A 36 -11.54 -6.77 0.39
C GLU A 36 -12.92 -6.13 0.25
N PRO A 37 -13.11 -5.19 -0.69
CA PRO A 37 -14.41 -4.59 -0.94
C PRO A 37 -15.39 -5.61 -1.52
N ASP A 38 -16.68 -5.36 -1.32
CA ASP A 38 -17.71 -6.09 -2.06
C ASP A 38 -17.55 -5.81 -3.56
N LYS A 39 -17.81 -6.82 -4.39
CA LYS A 39 -17.53 -6.73 -5.82
C LYS A 39 -18.42 -7.63 -6.67
N ASN A 40 -18.62 -7.22 -7.92
CA ASN A 40 -19.23 -8.03 -8.97
C ASN A 40 -18.20 -8.34 -10.06
N ASP A 41 -18.24 -9.57 -10.57
CA ASP A 41 -17.40 -10.02 -11.68
C ASP A 41 -18.28 -10.50 -12.84
N TRP A 42 -18.56 -9.59 -13.77
CA TRP A 42 -19.39 -9.83 -14.94
C TRP A 42 -18.56 -10.49 -16.05
N PRO A 43 -18.93 -11.68 -16.56
CA PRO A 43 -18.18 -12.36 -17.64
C PRO A 43 -18.02 -11.53 -18.91
N GLU A 44 -18.97 -10.62 -19.16
CA GLU A 44 -19.06 -9.79 -20.36
C GLU A 44 -18.26 -8.49 -20.27
N GLU A 45 -17.79 -8.10 -19.07
CA GLU A 45 -17.06 -6.85 -18.85
C GLU A 45 -15.59 -7.10 -18.49
N ASP A 46 -14.75 -6.12 -18.80
CA ASP A 46 -13.35 -6.12 -18.36
C ASP A 46 -13.26 -5.69 -16.88
N GLY A 47 -12.35 -6.30 -16.13
CA GLY A 47 -12.17 -5.99 -14.71
C GLY A 47 -13.30 -6.51 -13.81
N GLN A 48 -13.44 -5.87 -12.65
CA GLN A 48 -14.46 -6.14 -11.65
C GLN A 48 -14.99 -4.80 -11.15
N GLU A 49 -16.28 -4.77 -10.82
CA GLU A 49 -16.93 -3.61 -10.21
C GLU A 49 -16.78 -3.73 -8.70
N PHE A 50 -16.19 -2.72 -8.04
CA PHE A 50 -15.92 -2.72 -6.60
C PHE A 50 -16.77 -1.66 -5.88
N ASP A 51 -17.40 -2.03 -4.76
CA ASP A 51 -18.03 -1.07 -3.86
C ASP A 51 -16.97 -0.39 -3.00
N LEU A 52 -16.63 0.84 -3.38
CA LEU A 52 -15.63 1.68 -2.70
C LEU A 52 -16.26 2.80 -1.87
N SER A 53 -17.56 2.72 -1.56
CA SER A 53 -18.28 3.74 -0.78
C SER A 53 -17.85 3.81 0.70
N SER A 54 -17.27 2.73 1.23
CA SER A 54 -16.91 2.61 2.65
C SER A 54 -15.59 1.84 2.86
N PRO A 55 -14.45 2.34 2.35
CA PRO A 55 -13.16 1.66 2.46
C PRO A 55 -12.77 1.50 3.93
N THR A 56 -12.39 0.28 4.32
CA THR A 56 -11.91 0.02 5.68
C THR A 56 -10.56 -0.68 5.65
N LEU A 57 -9.72 -0.34 6.63
CA LEU A 57 -8.41 -0.97 6.81
C LEU A 57 -8.56 -2.22 7.68
N ASP A 58 -7.77 -3.24 7.38
CA ASP A 58 -7.72 -4.49 8.11
C ASP A 58 -6.78 -4.41 9.33
N THR A 59 -6.89 -5.39 10.22
CA THR A 59 -5.90 -5.61 11.28
C THR A 59 -4.53 -5.85 10.65
N ALA A 60 -3.52 -5.09 11.07
CA ALA A 60 -2.16 -5.27 10.57
C ALA A 60 -1.39 -6.26 11.44
N GLU A 61 -0.71 -7.21 10.80
CA GLU A 61 0.24 -8.08 11.49
C GLU A 61 1.58 -7.36 11.67
N VAL A 62 2.06 -7.32 12.92
CA VAL A 62 3.33 -6.71 13.29
C VAL A 62 4.25 -7.79 13.83
N SER A 63 5.38 -7.99 13.16
CA SER A 63 6.40 -8.91 13.63
C SER A 63 7.57 -8.17 14.26
N ILE A 64 7.92 -8.54 15.49
CA ILE A 64 9.01 -7.94 16.25
C ILE A 64 9.94 -9.06 16.71
N GLU A 65 11.22 -8.89 16.41
CA GLU A 65 12.28 -9.75 16.90
C GLU A 65 12.96 -9.10 18.11
N PHE A 66 12.98 -9.85 19.21
CA PHE A 66 13.59 -9.45 20.48
C PHE A 66 14.87 -10.26 20.71
N ALA A 67 15.94 -9.55 21.04
CA ALA A 67 17.21 -10.07 21.50
C ALA A 67 17.28 -9.96 23.02
N TYR A 68 17.61 -11.06 23.69
CA TYR A 68 17.67 -11.16 25.15
C TYR A 68 19.12 -11.30 25.61
N ILE A 69 19.51 -10.45 26.56
CA ILE A 69 20.84 -10.46 27.18
C ILE A 69 20.63 -10.48 28.70
N GLY A 70 20.75 -11.64 29.35
CA GLY A 70 20.66 -11.77 30.81
C GLY A 70 19.76 -12.90 31.30
N SER A 71 19.46 -12.92 32.60
CA SER A 71 18.88 -14.07 33.31
C SER A 71 17.35 -14.15 33.36
N LEU A 72 16.62 -13.06 33.06
CA LEU A 72 15.15 -13.09 33.01
C LEU A 72 14.62 -13.66 31.68
N GLY A 73 15.43 -13.54 30.62
CA GLY A 73 15.17 -14.11 29.30
C GLY A 73 13.80 -13.75 28.72
N ILE A 74 13.30 -14.63 27.86
CA ILE A 74 11.97 -14.55 27.26
C ILE A 74 10.83 -14.64 28.28
N GLY A 75 11.05 -15.33 29.41
CA GLY A 75 10.03 -15.58 30.43
C GLY A 75 9.45 -14.30 31.02
N GLY A 76 10.31 -13.31 31.31
CA GLY A 76 9.86 -12.01 31.82
C GLY A 76 9.02 -11.20 30.82
N LEU A 77 9.29 -11.33 29.51
CA LEU A 77 8.44 -10.70 28.49
C LEU A 77 7.08 -11.38 28.42
N ILE A 78 7.04 -12.71 28.44
CA ILE A 78 5.78 -13.46 28.38
C ILE A 78 4.94 -13.16 29.62
N ASP A 79 5.54 -13.05 30.81
CA ASP A 79 4.83 -12.71 32.04
C ASP A 79 4.11 -11.36 31.92
N ILE A 80 4.80 -10.32 31.42
CA ILE A 80 4.19 -9.01 31.15
C ILE A 80 3.11 -9.13 30.07
N LEU A 81 3.40 -9.78 28.94
CA LEU A 81 2.44 -9.87 27.82
C LEU A 81 1.23 -10.78 28.09
N SER A 82 1.24 -11.52 29.20
CA SER A 82 0.14 -12.42 29.58
C SER A 82 -0.80 -11.81 30.62
N ASP A 83 -0.47 -10.65 31.20
CA ASP A 83 -1.33 -10.00 32.20
C ASP A 83 -2.60 -9.39 31.59
N LEU A 84 -2.53 -8.99 30.32
CA LEU A 84 -3.58 -8.34 29.54
C LEU A 84 -3.51 -8.78 28.08
N SER A 85 -4.60 -8.55 27.34
CA SER A 85 -4.61 -8.85 25.90
C SER A 85 -3.93 -7.76 25.06
N TYR A 86 -3.86 -6.51 25.52
CA TYR A 86 -3.28 -5.40 24.76
C TYR A 86 -2.28 -4.63 25.62
N HIS A 87 -1.16 -4.26 25.00
CA HIS A 87 -0.09 -3.49 25.61
C HIS A 87 0.30 -2.30 24.74
N GLU A 88 0.77 -1.24 25.39
CA GLU A 88 1.25 -0.04 24.71
C GLU A 88 2.76 -0.17 24.43
N PHE A 89 3.12 -0.27 23.17
CA PHE A 89 4.50 -0.29 22.70
C PHE A 89 4.89 1.09 22.18
N TYR A 90 5.82 1.75 22.85
CA TYR A 90 6.41 2.98 22.34
C TYR A 90 7.81 2.72 21.80
N PHE A 91 8.06 3.13 20.55
CA PHE A 91 9.31 3.00 19.83
C PHE A 91 9.94 4.39 19.63
N PRO A 92 10.81 4.86 20.55
CA PRO A 92 11.39 6.19 20.49
C PRO A 92 12.18 6.46 19.20
N LEU A 93 12.82 5.43 18.64
CA LEU A 93 13.62 5.57 17.42
C LEU A 93 12.77 6.03 16.21
N ILE A 94 11.51 5.63 16.16
CA ILE A 94 10.55 6.08 15.13
C ILE A 94 9.51 7.04 15.70
N GLY A 95 9.61 7.46 16.96
CA GLY A 95 8.67 8.40 17.58
C GLY A 95 7.20 7.93 17.58
N ARG A 96 6.91 6.62 17.63
CA ARG A 96 5.54 6.08 17.52
C ARG A 96 5.15 5.14 18.64
N SER A 97 3.88 5.22 19.04
CA SER A 97 3.22 4.29 19.95
C SER A 97 2.23 3.42 19.18
N TYR A 98 2.12 2.16 19.60
CA TYR A 98 1.17 1.20 19.08
C TYR A 98 0.54 0.44 20.23
N LYS A 99 -0.78 0.28 20.18
CA LYS A 99 -1.50 -0.64 21.04
C LYS A 99 -1.56 -2.00 20.35
N LEU A 100 -0.79 -2.96 20.84
CA LEU A 100 -0.59 -4.24 20.18
C LEU A 100 -1.11 -5.39 21.05
N ARG A 101 -1.71 -6.39 20.42
CA ARG A 101 -2.09 -7.65 21.06
C ARG A 101 -1.16 -8.77 20.65
N LEU A 102 -0.66 -9.53 21.61
CA LEU A 102 0.13 -10.72 21.33
C LEU A 102 -0.74 -11.77 20.62
N SER A 103 -0.27 -12.27 19.48
CA SER A 103 -0.95 -13.31 18.71
C SER A 103 -0.21 -14.65 18.79
N SER A 104 1.10 -14.65 18.54
CA SER A 104 1.91 -15.87 18.63
C SER A 104 3.40 -15.57 18.80
N GLN A 105 4.16 -16.61 19.13
CA GLN A 105 5.61 -16.64 18.98
C GLN A 105 5.94 -17.52 17.78
N SER A 106 6.60 -16.96 16.77
CA SER A 106 6.86 -17.64 15.49
C SER A 106 8.20 -18.37 15.44
N SER A 107 9.23 -17.87 16.14
CA SER A 107 10.53 -18.54 16.20
C SER A 107 11.30 -18.23 17.47
N TYR A 108 12.28 -19.09 17.76
CA TYR A 108 13.22 -18.96 18.87
C TYR A 108 14.58 -19.51 18.48
N VAL A 109 15.62 -18.72 18.67
CA VAL A 109 17.01 -19.09 18.35
C VAL A 109 17.87 -18.85 19.58
N ILE A 110 18.54 -19.91 20.03
CA ILE A 110 19.47 -19.85 21.16
C ILE A 110 20.89 -19.82 20.58
N ASN A 111 21.61 -18.71 20.80
CA ASN A 111 23.02 -18.61 20.54
C ASN A 111 23.79 -18.49 21.86
N PRO A 112 25.07 -18.90 21.93
CA PRO A 112 25.88 -18.69 23.12
C PRO A 112 25.91 -17.22 23.55
N GLY A 113 25.28 -16.92 24.69
CA GLY A 113 25.21 -15.56 25.25
C GLY A 113 24.17 -14.62 24.62
N LEU A 114 23.34 -15.10 23.69
CA LEU A 114 22.30 -14.31 23.04
C LEU A 114 21.13 -15.20 22.60
N GLU A 115 19.93 -14.89 23.08
CA GLU A 115 18.71 -15.53 22.60
C GLU A 115 17.94 -14.53 21.74
N VAL A 116 17.32 -15.01 20.66
CA VAL A 116 16.49 -14.19 19.77
C VAL A 116 15.15 -14.87 19.58
N ALA A 117 14.06 -14.15 19.81
CA ALA A 117 12.70 -14.64 19.64
C ALA A 117 11.90 -13.70 18.76
N LYS A 118 11.10 -14.28 17.87
CA LYS A 118 10.22 -13.51 16.98
C LYS A 118 8.78 -13.65 17.42
N PHE A 119 8.17 -12.53 17.79
CA PHE A 119 6.78 -12.44 18.20
C PHE A 119 5.93 -11.81 17.10
N ILE A 120 4.70 -12.29 17.00
CA ILE A 120 3.68 -11.79 16.09
C ILE A 120 2.61 -11.11 16.93
N PHE A 121 2.34 -9.86 16.60
CA PHE A 121 1.33 -9.04 17.22
C PHE A 121 0.27 -8.63 16.20
N SER A 122 -0.95 -8.44 16.68
CA SER A 122 -2.02 -7.79 15.92
C SER A 122 -2.09 -6.32 16.29
N ASN A 123 -2.03 -5.45 15.29
CA ASN A 123 -2.42 -4.05 15.39
C ASN A 123 -3.86 -3.92 14.89
N ASP A 124 -4.80 -3.99 15.84
CA ASP A 124 -6.24 -3.84 15.61
C ASP A 124 -6.67 -2.37 15.47
N PHE A 125 -5.72 -1.43 15.56
CA PHE A 125 -5.93 0.03 15.45
C PHE A 125 -5.08 0.60 14.31
N PRO A 126 -5.37 0.24 13.04
CA PRO A 126 -4.56 0.63 11.87
C PRO A 126 -4.54 2.14 11.59
N ARG A 127 -5.48 2.90 12.15
CA ARG A 127 -5.60 4.35 12.02
C ARG A 127 -5.75 4.98 13.40
N GLU A 128 -5.14 6.15 13.60
CA GLU A 128 -5.41 6.97 14.77
C GLU A 128 -6.85 7.48 14.72
N VAL A 129 -7.61 7.26 15.79
CA VAL A 129 -9.03 7.62 15.88
C VAL A 129 -9.26 9.10 15.57
N ASP A 130 -8.35 9.96 16.00
CA ASP A 130 -8.46 11.41 15.86
C ASP A 130 -7.46 11.99 14.84
N TYR A 131 -7.05 11.20 13.85
CA TYR A 131 -6.14 11.69 12.82
C TYR A 131 -6.73 12.91 12.10
N LYS A 132 -5.98 14.02 12.10
CA LYS A 132 -6.30 15.22 11.32
C LYS A 132 -5.34 15.30 10.14
N TYR A 133 -5.89 15.49 8.95
CA TYR A 133 -5.10 15.66 7.75
C TYR A 133 -4.10 16.81 7.91
N GLN A 134 -2.87 16.55 7.48
CA GLN A 134 -1.83 17.55 7.33
C GLN A 134 -1.30 17.39 5.92
N GLU A 135 -1.26 18.48 5.14
CA GLU A 135 -0.66 18.45 3.81
C GLU A 135 0.78 17.92 3.90
N PRO A 136 1.22 17.04 2.98
CA PRO A 136 2.59 16.57 2.98
C PRO A 136 3.55 17.74 2.74
N VAL A 137 4.77 17.63 3.27
CA VAL A 137 5.85 18.60 3.03
C VAL A 137 7.09 17.84 2.61
N ASN A 138 7.57 18.16 1.42
CA ASN A 138 8.82 17.65 0.93
C ASN A 138 9.76 18.81 0.57
N GLU A 139 10.95 18.80 1.19
CA GLU A 139 12.02 19.78 0.94
C GLU A 139 13.14 19.19 0.09
N LEU A 140 13.09 17.89 -0.20
CA LEU A 140 14.10 17.18 -0.97
C LEU A 140 13.71 17.21 -2.45
N PRO A 141 14.62 17.61 -3.36
CA PRO A 141 14.35 17.53 -4.79
C PRO A 141 14.19 16.06 -5.20
N MET A 142 13.10 15.75 -5.89
CA MET A 142 12.76 14.40 -6.33
C MET A 142 12.28 14.40 -7.78
N PRO A 143 12.51 13.31 -8.53
CA PRO A 143 11.86 13.11 -9.82
C PRO A 143 10.34 13.14 -9.69
N LYS A 144 9.68 13.80 -10.64
CA LYS A 144 8.23 13.85 -10.80
C LYS A 144 7.75 12.87 -11.86
N GLY A 145 6.44 12.75 -12.04
CA GLY A 145 5.82 12.05 -13.17
C GLY A 145 4.84 10.95 -12.79
N TYR A 146 4.48 10.85 -11.51
CA TYR A 146 3.46 9.92 -11.02
C TYR A 146 2.57 10.64 -10.02
N GLU A 147 1.26 10.58 -10.25
CA GLU A 147 0.31 11.36 -9.47
C GLU A 147 -0.85 10.50 -8.97
N ILE A 148 -1.46 10.92 -7.86
CA ILE A 148 -2.74 10.42 -7.36
C ILE A 148 -3.67 11.63 -7.24
N ASP A 149 -4.75 11.66 -8.02
CA ASP A 149 -5.70 12.79 -8.10
C ASP A 149 -4.98 14.13 -8.31
N ASP A 150 -4.23 14.25 -9.41
CA ASP A 150 -3.48 15.47 -9.81
C ASP A 150 -2.38 15.92 -8.81
N LYS A 151 -2.06 15.06 -7.84
CA LYS A 151 -1.02 15.33 -6.85
C LYS A 151 0.16 14.41 -7.01
N ASP A 152 1.30 14.98 -7.36
CA ASP A 152 2.54 14.24 -7.61
C ASP A 152 3.03 13.55 -6.33
N LEU A 153 3.45 12.29 -6.48
CA LEU A 153 3.95 11.46 -5.38
C LEU A 153 5.19 12.08 -4.71
N SER A 154 5.97 12.89 -5.43
CA SER A 154 7.12 13.62 -4.90
C SER A 154 6.72 14.64 -3.83
N ASP A 155 5.47 15.13 -3.80
CA ASP A 155 5.01 16.03 -2.73
C ASP A 155 4.95 15.31 -1.37
N TYR A 156 4.68 14.00 -1.38
CA TYR A 156 4.79 13.12 -0.19
C TYR A 156 6.24 12.68 0.08
N GLY A 157 7.20 13.12 -0.72
CA GLY A 157 8.56 12.64 -0.70
C GLY A 157 8.70 11.20 -1.22
N VAL A 158 7.81 10.77 -2.13
CA VAL A 158 7.84 9.43 -2.74
C VAL A 158 8.38 9.49 -4.17
N VAL A 159 9.26 8.56 -4.49
CA VAL A 159 9.74 8.31 -5.86
C VAL A 159 9.35 6.89 -6.27
N VAL A 160 8.82 6.75 -7.49
CA VAL A 160 8.57 5.45 -8.11
C VAL A 160 9.87 4.91 -8.70
N LEU A 161 10.21 3.67 -8.34
CA LEU A 161 11.45 2.99 -8.68
C LEU A 161 11.30 2.12 -9.93
N GLN A 162 12.45 1.78 -10.51
CA GLN A 162 12.54 0.92 -11.69
C GLN A 162 11.80 -0.42 -11.49
N GLY A 163 11.05 -0.81 -12.52
CA GLY A 163 10.25 -2.04 -12.55
C GLY A 163 8.76 -1.79 -12.36
N SER A 164 8.36 -0.61 -11.86
CA SER A 164 6.94 -0.24 -11.76
C SER A 164 6.28 -0.09 -13.13
N ASN A 165 6.96 0.52 -14.10
CA ASN A 165 6.43 0.69 -15.47
C ASN A 165 6.09 -0.65 -16.12
N ALA A 166 6.93 -1.67 -15.92
CA ALA A 166 6.64 -3.01 -16.43
C ALA A 166 5.37 -3.59 -15.80
N GLU A 167 5.12 -3.35 -14.51
CA GLU A 167 3.89 -3.75 -13.82
C GLU A 167 2.67 -2.95 -14.30
N ILE A 168 2.85 -1.67 -14.63
CA ILE A 168 1.80 -0.81 -15.18
C ILE A 168 1.49 -1.16 -16.64
N LEU A 169 2.45 -1.59 -17.44
CA LEU A 169 2.25 -1.90 -18.86
C LEU A 169 1.89 -3.37 -19.12
N LYS A 170 2.15 -4.30 -18.17
CA LYS A 170 1.81 -5.72 -18.37
C LYS A 170 0.31 -5.91 -18.59
N THR A 171 -0.07 -6.78 -19.51
CA THR A 171 -1.49 -7.12 -19.73
C THR A 171 -2.06 -7.90 -18.53
N PRO A 172 -3.31 -7.65 -18.11
CA PRO A 172 -4.00 -8.48 -17.14
C PRO A 172 -4.20 -9.90 -17.66
N ALA A 173 -4.49 -10.83 -16.75
CA ALA A 173 -4.88 -12.19 -17.14
C ALA A 173 -6.24 -12.18 -17.85
N VAL A 174 -6.45 -13.11 -18.77
CA VAL A 174 -7.75 -13.30 -19.45
C VAL A 174 -8.73 -13.99 -18.50
N LYS A 175 -10.00 -13.54 -18.50
CA LYS A 175 -11.10 -14.22 -17.82
C LYS A 175 -11.31 -15.60 -18.40
N LYS A 176 -11.52 -16.59 -17.54
CA LYS A 176 -11.71 -17.96 -17.99
C LYS A 176 -13.14 -18.17 -18.45
N ASN A 177 -13.36 -18.13 -19.77
CA ASN A 177 -14.62 -18.56 -20.38
C ASN A 177 -14.88 -20.06 -20.15
N LEU A 178 -16.05 -20.52 -20.60
CA LEU A 178 -16.46 -21.91 -20.48
C LEU A 178 -15.39 -22.85 -21.07
N LEU A 179 -14.82 -23.68 -20.21
CA LEU A 179 -13.83 -24.69 -20.57
C LEU A 179 -14.36 -26.08 -20.22
N GLN A 180 -14.62 -26.89 -21.23
CA GLN A 180 -15.00 -28.28 -21.07
C GLN A 180 -13.80 -29.19 -21.34
N ASN A 181 -13.36 -29.91 -20.31
CA ASN A 181 -12.24 -30.84 -20.39
C ASN A 181 -12.72 -32.25 -20.05
N PHE A 182 -12.76 -33.13 -21.05
CA PHE A 182 -13.32 -34.47 -20.93
C PHE A 182 -12.21 -35.52 -20.82
N LYS A 183 -12.34 -36.45 -19.86
CA LYS A 183 -11.34 -37.49 -19.57
C LYS A 183 -10.94 -38.38 -20.76
N ARG A 184 -11.82 -38.55 -21.75
CA ARG A 184 -11.63 -39.44 -22.91
C ARG A 184 -11.46 -38.69 -24.23
N GLN A 185 -11.17 -37.38 -24.16
CA GLN A 185 -10.92 -36.54 -25.31
C GLN A 185 -9.59 -35.83 -25.10
N ASP A 186 -8.71 -35.85 -26.11
CA ASP A 186 -7.48 -35.09 -26.05
C ASP A 186 -7.80 -33.59 -26.17
N GLY A 187 -7.19 -32.77 -25.32
CA GLY A 187 -7.40 -31.33 -25.28
C GLY A 187 -8.67 -30.90 -24.52
N ALA A 188 -9.12 -29.67 -24.78
CA ALA A 188 -10.32 -29.10 -24.18
C ALA A 188 -11.14 -28.35 -25.25
N ILE A 189 -12.44 -28.26 -25.02
CA ILE A 189 -13.34 -27.37 -25.78
C ILE A 189 -13.45 -26.08 -24.98
N TYR A 190 -13.09 -24.95 -25.60
CA TYR A 190 -13.09 -23.64 -24.96
C TYR A 190 -13.96 -22.68 -25.76
N ASP A 191 -14.77 -21.90 -25.04
CA ASP A 191 -15.52 -20.80 -25.64
C ASP A 191 -14.58 -19.62 -25.91
N GLY A 192 -14.26 -19.42 -27.18
CA GLY A 192 -13.29 -18.42 -27.64
C GLY A 192 -13.91 -17.23 -28.36
N GLU A 193 -15.22 -16.98 -28.24
CA GLU A 193 -15.87 -15.89 -28.99
C GLU A 193 -15.45 -14.50 -28.52
N VAL A 194 -15.34 -14.28 -27.21
CA VAL A 194 -15.01 -12.97 -26.62
C VAL A 194 -13.90 -13.13 -25.60
N VAL A 195 -12.91 -12.25 -25.64
CA VAL A 195 -11.83 -12.18 -24.66
C VAL A 195 -12.09 -10.99 -23.76
N LYS A 196 -12.24 -11.26 -22.46
CA LYS A 196 -12.35 -10.24 -21.40
C LYS A 196 -11.21 -10.39 -20.41
N PHE A 197 -10.80 -9.30 -19.79
CA PHE A 197 -9.65 -9.26 -18.90
C PHE A 197 -10.05 -9.25 -17.43
N GLN A 198 -9.27 -9.92 -16.59
CA GLN A 198 -9.35 -9.85 -15.14
C GLN A 198 -8.91 -8.48 -14.63
N THR A 199 -9.30 -8.15 -13.40
CA THR A 199 -8.79 -6.96 -12.71
C THR A 199 -7.28 -7.02 -12.59
N LYS A 200 -6.64 -5.86 -12.70
CA LYS A 200 -5.18 -5.75 -12.67
C LYS A 200 -4.70 -5.20 -11.34
N GLU A 201 -3.90 -6.01 -10.65
CA GLU A 201 -3.13 -5.56 -9.50
C GLU A 201 -1.74 -5.09 -9.96
N VAL A 202 -1.44 -3.84 -9.68
CA VAL A 202 -0.18 -3.18 -10.01
C VAL A 202 0.64 -3.00 -8.75
N SER A 203 1.86 -3.54 -8.76
CA SER A 203 2.81 -3.41 -7.66
C SER A 203 3.84 -2.33 -7.98
N LEU A 204 3.59 -1.12 -7.49
CA LEU A 204 4.50 0.02 -7.63
C LEU A 204 5.62 -0.11 -6.59
N LYS A 205 6.86 -0.11 -7.05
CA LYS A 205 8.03 -0.04 -6.17
C LYS A 205 8.29 1.42 -5.86
N CYS A 206 8.31 1.78 -4.58
CA CYS A 206 8.38 3.15 -4.12
C CYS A 206 9.51 3.35 -3.10
N LEU A 207 10.08 4.54 -3.08
CA LEU A 207 10.97 5.01 -2.02
C LEU A 207 10.43 6.33 -1.45
N MET A 208 10.08 6.34 -0.17
CA MET A 208 9.79 7.56 0.57
C MET A 208 11.05 8.05 1.29
N ARG A 209 11.35 9.35 1.14
CA ARG A 209 12.43 10.06 1.82
C ARG A 209 11.89 11.22 2.62
N ALA A 210 12.44 11.40 3.82
CA ALA A 210 12.20 12.58 4.64
C ALA A 210 13.45 12.97 5.41
N GLY A 211 13.64 14.27 5.66
CA GLY A 211 14.76 14.78 6.46
C GLY A 211 14.68 14.40 7.95
N THR A 212 13.46 14.30 8.48
CA THR A 212 13.19 13.95 9.89
C THR A 212 12.11 12.88 10.01
N ILE A 213 12.00 12.27 11.19
CA ILE A 213 10.99 11.25 11.47
C ILE A 213 9.58 11.86 11.54
N GLU A 214 9.47 13.11 12.00
CA GLU A 214 8.21 13.86 12.06
C GLU A 214 7.68 14.15 10.66
N ALA A 215 8.54 14.63 9.76
CA ALA A 215 8.20 14.87 8.36
C ALA A 215 7.80 13.56 7.66
N PHE A 216 8.51 12.46 7.94
CA PHE A 216 8.14 11.14 7.45
C PHE A 216 6.71 10.75 7.86
N TRP A 217 6.37 10.86 9.15
CA TRP A 217 5.04 10.47 9.61
C TRP A 217 3.93 11.36 9.08
N ARG A 218 4.20 12.67 8.92
CA ARG A 218 3.29 13.60 8.26
C ARG A 218 2.99 13.14 6.84
N ASN A 219 4.03 12.92 6.03
CA ASN A 219 3.86 12.57 4.61
C ASN A 219 3.28 11.17 4.42
N ARG A 220 3.75 10.20 5.20
CA ARG A 220 3.21 8.83 5.23
C ARG A 220 1.71 8.85 5.53
N ASN A 221 1.29 9.54 6.60
CA ASN A 221 -0.11 9.56 7.00
C ASN A 221 -0.97 10.33 5.99
N ALA A 222 -0.44 11.41 5.41
CA ALA A 222 -1.11 12.13 4.32
C ALA A 222 -1.34 11.22 3.11
N LEU A 223 -0.32 10.45 2.68
CA LEU A 223 -0.44 9.54 1.56
C LEU A 223 -1.49 8.45 1.81
N LEU A 224 -1.46 7.79 2.98
CA LEU A 224 -2.49 6.80 3.32
C LEU A 224 -3.89 7.41 3.36
N TYR A 225 -4.02 8.63 3.88
CA TYR A 225 -5.29 9.35 3.88
C TYR A 225 -5.78 9.63 2.46
N ASP A 226 -4.93 10.21 1.61
CA ASP A 226 -5.29 10.55 0.23
C ASP A 226 -5.62 9.28 -0.59
N LEU A 227 -4.92 8.17 -0.36
CA LEU A 227 -5.21 6.87 -0.96
C LEU A 227 -6.54 6.23 -0.51
N THR A 228 -7.16 6.68 0.59
CA THR A 228 -8.32 6.02 1.22
C THR A 228 -9.47 6.94 1.62
N LYS A 229 -9.37 8.25 1.37
CA LYS A 229 -10.46 9.22 1.54
C LYS A 229 -11.68 8.89 0.66
N LEU A 230 -12.76 9.61 0.81
CA LEU A 230 -13.84 9.59 -0.17
C LEU A 230 -13.74 10.84 -1.03
N SER A 231 -13.91 10.70 -2.34
CA SER A 231 -14.01 11.80 -3.29
C SER A 231 -15.41 11.82 -3.89
N ILE A 232 -15.98 13.02 -4.03
CA ILE A 232 -17.26 13.20 -4.73
C ILE A 232 -17.03 13.01 -6.22
N LYS A 233 -17.88 12.21 -6.85
CA LYS A 233 -17.89 11.93 -8.28
C LYS A 233 -19.30 12.10 -8.81
N THR A 234 -19.40 12.30 -10.11
CA THR A 234 -20.67 12.42 -10.83
C THR A 234 -20.67 11.39 -11.94
N ASP A 235 -21.72 10.58 -12.02
CA ASP A 235 -21.88 9.63 -13.12
C ASP A 235 -22.42 10.31 -14.40
N ASP A 236 -22.55 9.53 -15.47
CA ASP A 236 -23.03 9.99 -16.78
C ASP A 236 -24.49 10.52 -16.75
N GLU A 237 -25.25 10.17 -15.70
CA GLU A 237 -26.62 10.65 -15.48
C GLU A 237 -26.69 11.92 -14.61
N GLY A 238 -25.54 12.40 -14.13
CA GLY A 238 -25.44 13.58 -13.27
C GLY A 238 -25.66 13.31 -11.77
N TYR A 239 -25.67 12.05 -11.35
CA TYR A 239 -25.84 11.67 -9.94
C TYR A 239 -24.51 11.76 -9.18
N GLU A 240 -24.51 12.51 -8.08
CA GLU A 240 -23.35 12.62 -7.20
C GLU A 240 -23.27 11.44 -6.23
N TYR A 241 -22.11 10.78 -6.21
CA TYR A 241 -21.77 9.73 -5.25
C TYR A 241 -20.38 9.98 -4.68
N SER A 242 -20.00 9.20 -3.66
CA SER A 242 -18.67 9.31 -3.06
C SER A 242 -18.06 7.95 -2.87
N ASP A 243 -16.84 7.78 -3.35
CA ASP A 243 -16.10 6.53 -3.27
C ASP A 243 -14.60 6.73 -3.00
N ALA A 244 -13.90 5.63 -2.82
CA ALA A 244 -12.46 5.59 -2.56
C ALA A 244 -11.61 5.34 -3.82
N GLU A 245 -12.19 5.33 -5.01
CA GLU A 245 -11.41 5.19 -6.24
C GLU A 245 -10.68 6.50 -6.55
N ARG A 246 -9.50 6.34 -7.14
CA ARG A 246 -8.48 7.35 -7.38
C ARG A 246 -7.99 7.28 -8.80
N ILE A 247 -7.47 8.39 -9.29
CA ILE A 247 -6.79 8.42 -10.58
C ILE A 247 -5.28 8.36 -10.35
N PHE A 248 -4.66 7.26 -10.75
CA PHE A 248 -3.20 7.15 -10.83
C PHE A 248 -2.74 7.59 -12.22
N TYR A 249 -1.98 8.67 -12.30
CA TYR A 249 -1.46 9.20 -13.56
C TYR A 249 0.02 8.88 -13.73
N CYS A 250 0.43 8.57 -14.96
CA CYS A 250 1.83 8.43 -15.35
C CYS A 250 2.18 9.37 -16.51
N ASP A 251 3.10 10.29 -16.25
CA ASP A 251 3.52 11.33 -17.20
C ASP A 251 4.28 10.77 -18.41
N GLU A 252 5.05 9.68 -18.22
CA GLU A 252 5.93 9.12 -19.26
C GLU A 252 5.19 8.72 -20.55
N TRP A 253 3.91 8.34 -20.43
CA TRP A 253 3.03 8.05 -21.57
C TRP A 253 1.67 8.74 -21.45
N SER A 254 1.55 9.71 -20.54
CA SER A 254 0.35 10.54 -20.33
C SER A 254 -0.96 9.76 -20.16
N GLU A 255 -0.93 8.62 -19.45
CA GLU A 255 -2.14 7.83 -19.18
C GLU A 255 -2.58 7.93 -17.71
N SER A 256 -3.90 7.90 -17.54
CA SER A 256 -4.59 7.85 -16.26
C SER A 256 -5.22 6.48 -16.04
N TYR A 257 -5.07 5.96 -14.82
CA TYR A 257 -5.60 4.66 -14.42
C TYR A 257 -6.51 4.82 -13.20
N PRO A 258 -7.83 4.65 -13.36
CA PRO A 258 -8.75 4.49 -12.24
C PRO A 258 -8.32 3.31 -11.38
N CYS A 259 -8.18 3.53 -10.08
CA CYS A 259 -7.64 2.55 -9.16
C CYS A 259 -8.08 2.73 -7.71
N TYR A 260 -7.86 1.72 -6.88
CA TYR A 260 -7.95 1.87 -5.43
C TYR A 260 -6.77 1.24 -4.70
N TYR A 261 -6.51 1.72 -3.49
CA TYR A 261 -5.45 1.20 -2.63
C TYR A 261 -5.78 -0.20 -2.09
N LYS A 262 -4.89 -1.18 -2.33
CA LYS A 262 -5.04 -2.54 -1.80
C LYS A 262 -4.20 -2.75 -0.55
N SER A 263 -2.89 -2.59 -0.66
CA SER A 263 -1.97 -2.89 0.42
C SER A 263 -0.59 -2.28 0.22
N CYS A 264 0.24 -2.37 1.26
CA CYS A 264 1.61 -1.91 1.26
C CYS A 264 2.50 -2.95 1.92
N GLN A 265 3.67 -3.20 1.33
CA GLN A 265 4.69 -4.03 1.92
C GLN A 265 5.99 -3.25 2.04
N THR A 266 6.51 -3.11 3.26
CA THR A 266 7.85 -2.55 3.46
C THR A 266 8.90 -3.54 2.96
N ASN A 267 9.74 -3.09 2.02
CA ASN A 267 10.90 -3.84 1.57
C ASN A 267 12.08 -3.56 2.50
N THR A 268 12.37 -2.27 2.72
CA THR A 268 13.47 -1.81 3.56
C THR A 268 13.09 -0.54 4.30
N PHE A 269 13.40 -0.47 5.60
CA PHE A 269 13.29 0.77 6.38
C PHE A 269 14.61 1.07 7.09
N MET A 270 15.16 2.26 6.86
CA MET A 270 16.43 2.70 7.42
C MET A 270 16.38 4.14 7.88
N LEU A 271 17.06 4.40 9.00
CA LEU A 271 17.31 5.74 9.51
C LEU A 271 18.79 6.05 9.30
N ASN A 272 19.09 6.87 8.30
CA ASN A 272 20.46 7.23 7.91
C ASN A 272 20.45 8.64 7.33
N ASN A 273 20.75 9.65 8.17
CA ASN A 273 20.62 11.07 7.85
C ASN A 273 19.23 11.38 7.24
N GLY A 274 18.20 11.10 8.03
CA GLY A 274 16.80 11.11 7.61
C GLY A 274 16.24 9.70 7.43
N VAL A 275 15.03 9.62 6.91
CA VAL A 275 14.28 8.38 6.74
C VAL A 275 14.40 7.88 5.30
N TRP A 276 14.68 6.60 5.13
CA TRP A 276 14.64 5.88 3.87
C TRP A 276 13.65 4.72 4.03
N TRP A 277 12.51 4.81 3.36
CA TRP A 277 11.50 3.76 3.38
C TRP A 277 11.21 3.29 1.97
N GLU A 278 11.75 2.12 1.64
CA GLU A 278 11.44 1.41 0.41
C GLU A 278 10.26 0.48 0.64
N PHE A 279 9.23 0.58 -0.19
CA PHE A 279 8.00 -0.20 -0.06
C PHE A 279 7.40 -0.52 -1.41
N THR A 280 6.60 -1.57 -1.44
CA THR A 280 5.77 -1.93 -2.58
C THR A 280 4.35 -1.50 -2.29
N LEU A 281 3.83 -0.52 -3.05
CA LEU A 281 2.44 -0.07 -3.00
C LEU A 281 1.63 -0.88 -4.01
N LYS A 282 0.58 -1.54 -3.55
CA LYS A 282 -0.34 -2.27 -4.42
C LYS A 282 -1.59 -1.46 -4.67
N LEU A 283 -1.81 -1.14 -5.94
CA LEU A 283 -3.04 -0.56 -6.45
C LEU A 283 -3.80 -1.61 -7.26
N VAL A 284 -5.12 -1.56 -7.22
CA VAL A 284 -5.97 -2.33 -8.13
C VAL A 284 -6.53 -1.37 -9.15
N PHE A 285 -6.26 -1.59 -10.43
CA PHE A 285 -6.85 -0.79 -11.50
C PHE A 285 -8.27 -1.30 -11.74
N THR A 286 -9.25 -0.40 -11.63
CA THR A 286 -10.68 -0.69 -11.72
C THR A 286 -11.17 -0.64 -13.16
N SER A 287 -10.54 0.17 -14.01
CA SER A 287 -10.75 0.19 -15.45
C SER A 287 -9.43 -0.06 -16.18
N PHE A 288 -9.47 -0.91 -17.20
CA PHE A 288 -8.29 -1.21 -18.02
C PHE A 288 -8.68 -1.75 -19.39
N ARG A 289 -8.33 -1.01 -20.46
CA ARG A 289 -8.24 -1.54 -21.82
C ARG A 289 -6.85 -1.18 -22.38
N ILE A 290 -6.07 -2.20 -22.76
CA ILE A 290 -4.90 -1.97 -23.62
C ILE A 290 -5.42 -1.86 -25.06
N GLY A 291 -5.15 -0.72 -25.68
CA GLY A 291 -5.07 -0.66 -27.14
C GLY A 291 -6.32 -0.21 -27.89
N GLU A 292 -7.23 0.55 -27.28
CA GLU A 292 -7.93 1.55 -28.09
C GLU A 292 -6.87 2.61 -28.43
N THR A 293 -6.20 2.42 -29.56
CA THR A 293 -5.36 3.47 -30.14
C THR A 293 -6.33 4.55 -30.58
N GLU A 294 -6.51 5.58 -29.75
CA GLU A 294 -7.23 6.78 -30.15
C GLU A 294 -6.44 7.46 -31.26
N PHE A 295 -7.04 7.60 -32.44
CA PHE A 295 -6.40 8.28 -33.55
C PHE A 295 -6.82 9.73 -33.48
N LEU A 296 -6.14 10.52 -32.65
CA LEU A 296 -6.48 11.94 -32.50
C LEU A 296 -6.02 12.74 -33.71
N LEU A 297 -6.92 13.52 -34.28
CA LEU A 297 -6.62 14.41 -35.41
C LEU A 297 -5.66 15.53 -34.96
N ALA A 298 -4.55 15.68 -35.67
CA ALA A 298 -3.57 16.75 -35.42
C ALA A 298 -3.29 17.55 -36.70
N SER A 299 -2.88 18.82 -36.51
CA SER A 299 -2.41 19.70 -37.58
C SER A 299 -1.03 19.26 -38.10
N GLU A 300 -0.61 19.78 -39.25
CA GLU A 300 0.75 19.54 -39.79
C GLU A 300 1.86 20.04 -38.85
N ALA A 301 1.54 20.90 -37.88
CA ALA A 301 2.46 21.37 -36.85
C ALA A 301 2.49 20.47 -35.59
N GLY A 302 1.68 19.41 -35.54
CA GLY A 302 1.59 18.47 -34.42
C GLY A 302 0.67 18.93 -33.28
N GLU A 303 -0.19 19.94 -33.53
CA GLU A 303 -1.17 20.41 -32.56
C GLU A 303 -2.48 19.61 -32.69
N PHE A 304 -3.02 19.10 -31.59
CA PHE A 304 -4.31 18.39 -31.62
C PHE A 304 -5.44 19.34 -32.03
N ILE A 305 -6.34 18.84 -32.87
CA ILE A 305 -7.57 19.55 -33.25
C ILE A 305 -8.62 19.28 -32.20
N ILE A 306 -9.06 20.34 -31.53
CA ILE A 306 -9.98 20.32 -30.39
C ILE A 306 -11.32 20.93 -30.83
N THR A 307 -12.42 20.50 -30.22
CA THR A 307 -13.77 21.06 -30.38
C THR A 307 -13.84 22.54 -30.01
N GLU A 308 -14.88 23.24 -30.46
CA GLU A 308 -15.02 24.71 -30.31
C GLU A 308 -15.09 25.16 -28.83
N ASP A 309 -15.55 24.28 -27.94
CA ASP A 309 -15.55 24.49 -26.49
C ASP A 309 -14.17 24.27 -25.83
N GLY A 310 -13.21 23.71 -26.56
CA GLY A 310 -11.86 23.42 -26.07
C GLY A 310 -11.77 22.17 -25.19
N GLU A 311 -12.83 21.36 -25.10
CA GLU A 311 -12.90 20.25 -24.14
C GLU A 311 -12.49 18.89 -24.74
N PHE A 312 -12.69 18.67 -26.04
CA PHE A 312 -12.53 17.34 -26.64
C PHE A 312 -11.63 17.34 -27.87
N CYS A 313 -10.72 16.37 -27.97
CA CYS A 313 -9.97 16.10 -29.19
C CYS A 313 -10.82 15.28 -30.18
N ILE A 314 -10.61 15.47 -31.48
CA ILE A 314 -11.32 14.69 -32.50
C ILE A 314 -10.64 13.32 -32.65
N ASP A 315 -11.30 12.25 -32.17
CA ASP A 315 -10.91 10.87 -32.48
C ASP A 315 -11.35 10.50 -33.91
N LEU A 316 -10.50 9.75 -34.61
CA LEU A 316 -10.67 9.30 -36.00
C LEU A 316 -11.12 7.83 -36.10
N ASN A 317 -11.39 7.17 -34.96
CA ASN A 317 -12.07 5.87 -34.92
C ASN A 317 -13.60 5.98 -35.08
#